data_AF-A0A944N5X5-F1
#
_entry.id   AF-A0A944N5X5-F1
#
_cell.length_a   1.000
_cell.length_b   1.000
_cell.length_c   1.000
_cell.angle_alpha   90.00
_cell.angle_beta   90.00
_cell.angle_gamma   90.00
#
_symmetry.space_group_name_H-M   'P 1'
#
loop_
_entity.id
_entity.type
_entity.pdbx_description
1 polymer ?
#
loop_
_entity_poly.entity_id
_entity_poly.type
_entity_poly.pdbx_seq_one_letter_code
_entity_poly.pdbx_strand_id
1 'polypeptide(L)'
;MQIPKQLEKIAPRYQEVLSLVEPYIFCFPDSLAQFDLAPWGIEIPVENQISCVKQGNAIFFDLLHRLDGLAFGPMGMPMEKWVFFDCGEMPGGIFGFGVRSDQLSANAKKEFQVPDGYQGLVPISMYIAIPMVKPGCWFGHNLSSLNWALDKKLSGLGILTKALALMTMKIEQMYGATQWDSKALHIHLQLADMEIASAYTPAHTFANSMTYLSNYSSAGLLTALSGVSREAKEWDFLYPADDENFSIKIQQRIEQQERMALVGRPQQVDGKTVYPVRSFS
;
A
#
# COMPACT_ATOMS: atom_id res chain seq x y z
N MET A 1 7.46 -12.60 -17.87
CA MET A 1 8.09 -11.26 -17.89
C MET A 1 9.59 -11.44 -17.68
N GLN A 2 10.44 -10.84 -18.52
CA GLN A 2 11.88 -10.82 -18.26
C GLN A 2 12.15 -9.79 -17.17
N ILE A 3 12.89 -10.16 -16.12
CA ILE A 3 13.18 -9.25 -15.01
C ILE A 3 14.20 -8.21 -15.47
N PRO A 4 13.90 -6.90 -15.39
CA PRO A 4 14.85 -5.84 -15.72
C PRO A 4 16.12 -5.91 -14.87
N LYS A 5 17.28 -5.54 -15.44
CA LYS A 5 18.60 -5.61 -14.78
C LYS A 5 18.65 -4.94 -13.41
N GLN A 6 17.95 -3.83 -13.23
CA GLN A 6 17.90 -3.12 -11.94
C GLN A 6 17.17 -3.90 -10.84
N LEU A 7 16.31 -4.85 -11.21
CA LEU A 7 15.57 -5.73 -10.31
C LEU A 7 16.26 -7.07 -10.05
N GLU A 8 17.39 -7.38 -10.71
CA GLU A 8 18.20 -8.55 -10.39
C GLU A 8 18.68 -8.56 -8.92
N LYS A 9 18.74 -7.37 -8.30
CA LYS A 9 19.23 -7.18 -6.93
C LYS A 9 18.14 -7.30 -5.86
N ILE A 10 16.87 -7.39 -6.22
CA ILE A 10 15.79 -7.59 -5.24
C ILE A 10 15.78 -9.06 -4.78
N ALA A 11 15.25 -9.33 -3.59
CA ALA A 11 15.19 -10.68 -3.06
C ALA A 11 14.42 -11.65 -3.99
N PRO A 12 14.82 -12.93 -4.08
CA PRO A 12 14.19 -13.92 -4.95
C PRO A 12 12.66 -14.04 -4.78
N ARG A 13 12.14 -13.85 -3.56
CA ARG A 13 10.68 -13.88 -3.31
C ARG A 13 9.91 -12.83 -4.10
N TYR A 14 10.47 -11.63 -4.33
CA TYR A 14 9.81 -10.59 -5.12
C TYR A 14 9.91 -10.88 -6.61
N GLN A 15 11.03 -11.45 -7.06
CA GLN A 15 11.21 -11.93 -8.43
C GLN A 15 10.20 -13.03 -8.76
N GLU A 16 9.99 -13.98 -7.83
CA GLU A 16 8.97 -15.02 -7.96
C GLU A 16 7.57 -14.42 -8.09
N VAL A 17 7.21 -13.46 -7.23
CA VAL A 17 5.92 -12.76 -7.36
C VAL A 17 5.78 -12.14 -8.75
N LEU A 18 6.76 -11.36 -9.22
CA LEU A 18 6.75 -10.72 -10.55
C LEU A 18 6.64 -11.72 -11.72
N SER A 19 7.06 -12.96 -11.52
CA SER A 19 6.92 -14.02 -12.54
C SER A 19 5.50 -14.58 -12.66
N LEU A 20 4.66 -14.35 -11.65
CA LEU A 20 3.32 -14.96 -11.50
C LEU A 20 2.18 -13.97 -11.69
N VAL A 21 2.46 -12.67 -11.77
CA VAL A 21 1.43 -11.62 -11.74
C VAL A 21 1.64 -10.61 -12.87
N GLU A 22 0.58 -9.91 -13.21
CA GLU A 22 0.60 -8.80 -14.16
C GLU A 22 0.25 -7.49 -13.47
N PRO A 23 1.04 -6.40 -13.68
CA PRO A 23 0.71 -5.10 -13.14
C PRO A 23 -0.49 -4.50 -13.88
N TYR A 24 -1.26 -3.68 -13.17
CA TYR A 24 -2.30 -2.82 -13.74
C TYR A 24 -2.27 -1.43 -13.10
N ILE A 25 -2.83 -0.46 -13.82
CA ILE A 25 -3.17 0.86 -13.30
C ILE A 25 -4.63 1.14 -13.62
N PHE A 26 -5.37 1.61 -12.63
CA PHE A 26 -6.79 1.96 -12.75
C PHE A 26 -6.99 3.40 -12.30
N CYS A 27 -7.39 4.26 -13.24
CA CYS A 27 -7.48 5.71 -13.01
C CYS A 27 -8.36 6.40 -14.05
N PHE A 28 -8.55 7.71 -13.86
CA PHE A 28 -9.07 8.58 -14.90
C PHE A 28 -8.11 8.65 -16.10
N PRO A 29 -8.59 8.59 -17.37
CA PRO A 29 -7.72 8.52 -18.54
C PRO A 29 -6.68 9.64 -18.65
N ASP A 30 -7.05 10.88 -18.32
CA ASP A 30 -6.15 12.02 -18.46
C ASP A 30 -5.00 12.00 -17.44
N SER A 31 -5.17 11.27 -16.33
CA SER A 31 -4.14 11.08 -15.31
C SER A 31 -3.02 10.15 -15.79
N LEU A 32 -3.29 9.28 -16.76
CA LEU A 32 -2.36 8.23 -17.19
C LEU A 32 -1.04 8.80 -17.72
N ALA A 33 -1.08 9.94 -18.42
CA ALA A 33 0.11 10.61 -18.94
C ALA A 33 1.05 11.15 -17.85
N GLN A 34 0.57 11.27 -16.61
CA GLN A 34 1.37 11.73 -15.47
C GLN A 34 2.16 10.59 -14.83
N PHE A 35 1.75 9.34 -15.05
CA PHE A 35 2.36 8.16 -14.46
C PHE A 35 3.57 7.66 -15.26
N ASP A 36 4.45 6.92 -14.58
CA ASP A 36 5.44 6.06 -15.22
C ASP A 36 4.78 4.70 -15.47
N LEU A 37 4.58 4.35 -16.74
CA LEU A 37 3.93 3.10 -17.15
C LEU A 37 4.94 1.95 -17.32
N ALA A 38 6.21 2.19 -17.03
CA ALA A 38 7.26 1.18 -17.02
C ALA A 38 8.18 1.35 -15.80
N PRO A 39 7.65 1.43 -14.56
CA PRO A 39 8.45 1.66 -13.36
C PRO A 39 9.51 0.57 -13.21
N TRP A 40 10.76 0.99 -13.06
CA TRP A 40 11.91 0.08 -13.07
C TRP A 40 11.97 -0.89 -14.27
N GLY A 41 11.41 -0.49 -15.41
CA GLY A 41 11.34 -1.32 -16.62
C GLY A 41 10.30 -2.43 -16.54
N ILE A 42 9.44 -2.47 -15.52
CA ILE A 42 8.26 -3.34 -15.48
C ILE A 42 7.14 -2.63 -16.23
N GLU A 43 6.93 -3.01 -17.48
CA GLU A 43 5.86 -2.44 -18.29
C GLU A 43 4.48 -2.81 -17.76
N ILE A 44 3.58 -1.82 -17.69
CA ILE A 44 2.14 -2.02 -17.48
C ILE A 44 1.51 -2.21 -18.86
N PRO A 45 1.01 -3.43 -19.20
CA PRO A 45 0.41 -3.69 -20.51
C PRO A 45 -0.73 -2.71 -20.82
N VAL A 46 -0.89 -2.33 -22.08
CA VAL A 46 -1.90 -1.33 -22.50
C VAL A 46 -3.31 -1.79 -22.14
N GLU A 47 -3.59 -3.09 -22.25
CA GLU A 47 -4.85 -3.71 -21.84
C GLU A 47 -5.09 -3.66 -20.31
N ASN A 48 -4.03 -3.47 -19.52
CA ASN A 48 -4.07 -3.34 -18.06
C ASN A 48 -3.97 -1.86 -17.60
N GLN A 49 -4.05 -0.91 -18.54
CA GLN A 49 -4.24 0.52 -18.28
C GLN A 49 -5.74 0.83 -18.33
N ILE A 50 -6.39 0.64 -17.19
CA ILE A 50 -7.84 0.52 -17.08
C ILE A 50 -8.43 1.88 -16.73
N SER A 51 -9.47 2.28 -17.47
CA SER A 51 -10.18 3.54 -17.24
C SER A 51 -11.35 3.36 -16.28
N CYS A 52 -11.45 4.21 -15.26
CA CYS A 52 -12.58 4.22 -14.32
C CYS A 52 -13.90 4.73 -14.92
N VAL A 53 -13.87 5.41 -16.07
CA VAL A 53 -15.07 5.97 -16.73
C VAL A 53 -15.56 5.14 -17.92
N LYS A 54 -14.89 4.02 -18.25
CA LYS A 54 -15.32 3.13 -19.33
C LYS A 54 -16.23 2.03 -18.80
N GLN A 55 -17.47 2.01 -19.27
CA GLN A 55 -18.46 0.96 -18.93
C GLN A 55 -17.94 -0.46 -19.15
N GLY A 56 -17.13 -0.68 -20.19
CA GLY A 56 -16.54 -2.00 -20.50
C GLY A 56 -15.67 -2.59 -19.38
N ASN A 57 -15.24 -1.77 -18.42
CA ASN A 57 -14.40 -2.18 -17.29
C ASN A 57 -15.21 -2.53 -16.03
N ALA A 58 -16.56 -2.53 -16.10
CA ALA A 58 -17.43 -2.77 -14.94
C ALA A 58 -17.09 -4.07 -14.18
N ILE A 59 -16.80 -5.16 -14.90
CA ILE A 59 -16.42 -6.43 -14.27
C ILE A 59 -15.12 -6.29 -13.48
N PHE A 60 -14.12 -5.60 -14.03
CA PHE A 60 -12.85 -5.38 -13.32
C PHE A 60 -13.07 -4.52 -12.07
N PHE A 61 -13.90 -3.48 -12.16
CA PHE A 61 -14.28 -2.65 -11.00
C PHE A 61 -14.96 -3.47 -9.90
N ASP A 62 -15.92 -4.33 -10.25
CA ASP A 62 -16.58 -5.21 -9.27
C ASP A 62 -15.59 -6.18 -8.61
N LEU A 63 -14.63 -6.71 -9.37
CA LEU A 63 -13.57 -7.57 -8.82
C LEU A 63 -12.60 -6.81 -7.91
N LEU A 64 -12.26 -5.56 -8.25
CA LEU A 64 -11.42 -4.70 -7.43
C LEU A 64 -12.12 -4.28 -6.15
N HIS A 65 -13.41 -3.96 -6.22
CA HIS A 65 -14.25 -3.71 -5.05
C HIS A 65 -14.39 -4.97 -4.17
N ARG A 66 -14.48 -6.16 -4.80
CA ARG A 66 -14.46 -7.43 -4.08
C ARG A 66 -13.14 -7.68 -3.36
N LEU A 67 -11.99 -7.34 -3.97
CA LEU A 67 -10.67 -7.41 -3.34
C LEU A 67 -10.65 -6.58 -2.04
N ASP A 68 -11.17 -5.34 -2.09
CA ASP A 68 -11.31 -4.50 -0.90
C ASP A 68 -12.17 -5.15 0.18
N GLY A 69 -13.36 -5.63 -0.20
CA GLY A 69 -14.28 -6.30 0.72
C GLY A 69 -13.69 -7.54 1.37
N LEU A 70 -12.88 -8.31 0.64
CA LEU A 70 -12.14 -9.46 1.19
C LEU A 70 -11.05 -9.04 2.19
N ALA A 71 -10.41 -7.89 1.97
CA ALA A 71 -9.33 -7.40 2.83
C ALA A 71 -9.84 -6.70 4.11
N PHE A 72 -10.89 -5.87 4.00
CA PHE A 72 -11.35 -5.01 5.10
C PHE A 72 -12.76 -5.28 5.59
N GLY A 73 -13.56 -6.07 4.86
CA GLY A 73 -14.89 -6.49 5.32
C GLY A 73 -14.87 -7.16 6.70
N PRO A 74 -13.94 -8.10 6.99
CA PRO A 74 -13.79 -8.69 8.33
C PRO A 74 -13.44 -7.69 9.44
N MET A 75 -12.87 -6.53 9.07
CA MET A 75 -12.51 -5.45 10.00
C MET A 75 -13.64 -4.41 10.15
N GLY A 76 -14.79 -4.63 9.51
CA GLY A 76 -15.92 -3.69 9.54
C GLY A 76 -15.66 -2.37 8.80
N MET A 77 -14.66 -2.33 7.91
CA MET A 77 -14.29 -1.15 7.14
C MET A 77 -14.31 -1.38 5.61
N PRO A 78 -15.33 -2.04 5.02
CA PRO A 78 -15.41 -2.09 3.57
C PRO A 78 -15.61 -0.68 3.01
N MET A 79 -14.93 -0.37 1.92
CA MET A 79 -15.07 0.94 1.29
C MET A 79 -16.31 0.96 0.39
N GLU A 80 -17.12 2.01 0.49
CA GLU A 80 -18.25 2.18 -0.40
C GLU A 80 -17.78 2.52 -1.82
N LYS A 81 -18.53 2.08 -2.83
CA LYS A 81 -18.18 2.25 -4.26
C LYS A 81 -17.94 3.72 -4.64
N TRP A 82 -18.74 4.65 -4.11
CA TRP A 82 -18.57 6.07 -4.39
C TRP A 82 -17.27 6.61 -3.80
N VAL A 83 -16.81 6.12 -2.63
CA VAL A 83 -15.52 6.51 -2.05
C VAL A 83 -14.38 6.03 -2.94
N PHE A 84 -14.46 4.79 -3.43
CA PHE A 84 -13.50 4.25 -4.40
C PHE A 84 -13.37 5.15 -5.63
N PHE A 85 -14.50 5.50 -6.24
CA PHE A 85 -14.54 6.28 -7.47
C PHE A 85 -14.20 7.76 -7.25
N ASP A 86 -14.94 8.45 -6.38
CA ASP A 86 -14.86 9.91 -6.17
C ASP A 86 -13.55 10.33 -5.51
N CYS A 87 -13.03 9.52 -4.57
CA CYS A 87 -11.83 9.86 -3.82
C CYS A 87 -10.58 9.15 -4.36
N GLY A 88 -10.69 7.93 -4.87
CA GLY A 88 -9.55 7.13 -5.32
C GLY A 88 -9.26 7.26 -6.81
N GLU A 89 -10.15 6.72 -7.63
CA GLU A 89 -9.93 6.47 -9.05
C GLU A 89 -9.94 7.74 -9.91
N MET A 90 -10.89 8.65 -9.62
CA MET A 90 -11.07 9.88 -10.37
C MET A 90 -9.93 10.88 -10.13
N PRO A 91 -9.64 11.29 -8.88
CA PRO A 91 -8.59 12.26 -8.62
C PRO A 91 -7.19 11.64 -8.52
N GLY A 92 -7.09 10.34 -8.25
CA GLY A 92 -5.83 9.64 -7.97
C GLY A 92 -5.52 8.50 -8.92
N GLY A 93 -4.98 7.42 -8.36
CA GLY A 93 -4.66 6.21 -9.11
C GLY A 93 -4.65 4.98 -8.21
N ILE A 94 -5.06 3.86 -8.79
CA ILE A 94 -5.01 2.55 -8.16
C ILE A 94 -4.05 1.67 -8.94
N PHE A 95 -2.87 1.43 -8.37
CA PHE A 95 -1.92 0.48 -8.93
C PHE A 95 -2.05 -0.86 -8.22
N GLY A 96 -1.91 -1.96 -8.94
CA GLY A 96 -1.88 -3.26 -8.31
C GLY A 96 -1.35 -4.36 -9.21
N PHE A 97 -1.47 -5.58 -8.70
CA PHE A 97 -1.20 -6.79 -9.45
C PHE A 97 -2.46 -7.62 -9.58
N GLY A 98 -2.62 -8.21 -10.76
CA GLY A 98 -3.65 -9.20 -11.02
C GLY A 98 -3.06 -10.48 -11.59
N VAL A 99 -3.93 -11.47 -11.71
CA VAL A 99 -3.66 -12.74 -12.38
C VAL A 99 -4.77 -13.00 -13.38
N ARG A 100 -4.46 -13.67 -14.49
CA ARG A 100 -5.48 -14.04 -15.47
C ARG A 100 -6.44 -15.04 -14.84
N SER A 101 -7.73 -14.92 -15.17
CA SER A 101 -8.75 -15.74 -14.53
C SER A 101 -8.50 -17.25 -14.72
N ASP A 102 -7.96 -17.68 -15.86
CA ASP A 102 -7.60 -19.07 -16.15
C ASP A 102 -6.49 -19.63 -15.24
N GLN A 103 -5.66 -18.76 -14.64
CA GLN A 103 -4.59 -19.12 -13.71
C GLN A 103 -5.06 -19.21 -12.24
N LEU A 104 -6.26 -18.74 -11.93
CA LEU A 104 -6.81 -18.82 -10.58
C LEU A 104 -7.29 -20.23 -10.24
N SER A 105 -7.07 -20.64 -8.99
CA SER A 105 -7.71 -21.85 -8.45
C SER A 105 -9.24 -21.69 -8.43
N ALA A 106 -9.97 -22.82 -8.48
CA ALA A 106 -11.43 -22.80 -8.41
C ALA A 106 -11.96 -22.12 -7.13
N ASN A 107 -11.25 -22.30 -6.01
CA ASN A 107 -11.58 -21.62 -4.76
C ASN A 107 -11.39 -20.11 -4.87
N ALA A 108 -10.28 -19.65 -5.45
CA ALA A 108 -10.05 -18.23 -5.63
C ALA A 108 -11.10 -17.60 -6.55
N LYS A 109 -11.47 -18.25 -7.66
CA LYS A 109 -12.57 -17.78 -8.53
C LYS A 109 -13.88 -17.59 -7.77
N LYS A 110 -14.23 -18.55 -6.91
CA LYS A 110 -15.42 -18.50 -6.07
C LYS A 110 -15.36 -17.35 -5.06
N GLU A 111 -14.24 -17.18 -4.36
CA GLU A 111 -14.06 -16.14 -3.35
C GLU A 111 -14.10 -14.73 -3.96
N PHE A 112 -13.45 -14.53 -5.11
CA PHE A 112 -13.48 -13.30 -5.88
C PHE A 112 -14.79 -13.10 -6.67
N GLN A 113 -15.68 -14.09 -6.67
CA GLN A 113 -16.94 -14.07 -7.44
C GLN A 113 -16.70 -13.76 -8.93
N VAL A 114 -15.68 -14.39 -9.51
CA VAL A 114 -15.32 -14.21 -10.92
C VAL A 114 -16.48 -14.71 -11.80
N PRO A 115 -17.04 -13.87 -12.69
CA PRO A 115 -18.15 -14.28 -13.55
C PRO A 115 -17.77 -15.45 -14.47
N ASP A 116 -18.75 -16.33 -14.74
CA ASP A 116 -18.57 -17.43 -15.68
C ASP A 116 -18.15 -16.92 -17.05
N GLY A 117 -17.13 -17.55 -17.63
CA GLY A 117 -16.57 -17.18 -18.93
C GLY A 117 -15.66 -15.95 -18.94
N TYR A 118 -15.53 -15.19 -17.84
CA TYR A 118 -14.59 -14.06 -17.78
C TYR A 118 -13.14 -14.54 -17.94
N GLN A 119 -12.43 -13.99 -18.95
CA GLN A 119 -11.02 -14.31 -19.25
C GLN A 119 -10.05 -13.17 -18.90
N GLY A 120 -10.56 -12.10 -18.29
CA GLY A 120 -9.77 -10.91 -18.00
C GLY A 120 -8.87 -11.05 -16.77
N LEU A 121 -8.23 -9.95 -16.41
CA LEU A 121 -7.41 -9.84 -15.22
C LEU A 121 -8.29 -9.82 -13.97
N VAL A 122 -7.88 -10.54 -12.92
CA VAL A 122 -8.49 -10.48 -11.59
C VAL A 122 -7.48 -9.83 -10.63
N PRO A 123 -7.80 -8.68 -10.02
CA PRO A 123 -6.89 -7.96 -9.13
C PRO A 123 -6.71 -8.74 -7.83
N ILE A 124 -5.46 -8.97 -7.41
CA ILE A 124 -5.11 -9.67 -6.18
C ILE A 124 -4.36 -8.78 -5.19
N SER A 125 -3.90 -7.62 -5.64
CA SER A 125 -3.42 -6.54 -4.79
C SER A 125 -3.77 -5.19 -5.38
N MET A 126 -3.78 -4.17 -4.53
CA MET A 126 -4.00 -2.78 -4.91
C MET A 126 -3.35 -1.83 -3.92
N TYR A 127 -2.99 -0.65 -4.41
CA TYR A 127 -2.60 0.50 -3.64
C TYR A 127 -3.26 1.75 -4.22
N ILE A 128 -4.02 2.47 -3.41
CA ILE A 128 -4.73 3.70 -3.78
C ILE A 128 -3.96 4.89 -3.23
N ALA A 129 -3.60 5.82 -4.10
CA ALA A 129 -3.02 7.10 -3.71
C ALA A 129 -3.81 8.27 -4.31
N ILE A 130 -3.98 9.31 -3.52
CA ILE A 130 -4.78 10.49 -3.85
C ILE A 130 -3.87 11.73 -3.78
N PRO A 131 -3.79 12.58 -4.82
CA PRO A 131 -2.97 13.78 -4.74
C PRO A 131 -3.54 14.75 -3.70
N MET A 132 -2.66 15.43 -2.98
CA MET A 132 -3.03 16.50 -2.05
C MET A 132 -2.94 17.86 -2.73
N VAL A 133 -3.57 18.86 -2.12
CA VAL A 133 -3.50 20.27 -2.57
C VAL A 133 -2.06 20.77 -2.62
N LYS A 134 -1.20 20.31 -1.68
CA LYS A 134 0.23 20.61 -1.71
C LYS A 134 0.89 19.85 -2.85
N PRO A 135 1.49 20.54 -3.85
CA PRO A 135 2.13 19.87 -4.98
C PRO A 135 3.19 18.85 -4.54
N GLY A 136 3.22 17.69 -5.21
CA GLY A 136 4.17 16.61 -4.92
C GLY A 136 3.83 15.76 -3.68
N CYS A 137 2.81 16.12 -2.91
CA CYS A 137 2.34 15.33 -1.77
C CYS A 137 1.11 14.49 -2.17
N TRP A 138 1.11 13.25 -1.70
CA TRP A 138 0.02 12.31 -1.90
C TRP A 138 -0.50 11.81 -0.56
N PHE A 139 -1.75 11.36 -0.52
CA PHE A 139 -2.32 10.63 0.60
C PHE A 139 -2.50 9.16 0.21
N GLY A 140 -1.84 8.27 0.94
CA GLY A 140 -2.01 6.83 0.81
C GLY A 140 -3.32 6.41 1.46
N HIS A 141 -4.30 6.02 0.64
CA HIS A 141 -5.64 5.72 1.12
C HIS A 141 -5.80 4.25 1.51
N ASN A 142 -5.37 3.34 0.63
CA ASN A 142 -5.62 1.92 0.82
C ASN A 142 -4.48 1.04 0.30
N LEU A 143 -4.21 -0.07 0.99
CA LEU A 143 -3.30 -1.13 0.57
C LEU A 143 -3.92 -2.49 0.86
N SER A 144 -4.17 -3.28 -0.17
CA SER A 144 -4.63 -4.67 -0.04
C SER A 144 -3.75 -5.63 -0.82
N SER A 145 -3.57 -6.83 -0.29
CA SER A 145 -2.91 -7.93 -0.99
C SER A 145 -3.40 -9.27 -0.47
N LEU A 146 -3.88 -10.13 -1.36
CA LEU A 146 -4.34 -11.48 -1.04
C LEU A 146 -3.33 -12.51 -1.53
N ASN A 147 -2.46 -12.95 -0.64
CA ASN A 147 -1.32 -13.81 -0.97
C ASN A 147 -1.69 -15.30 -1.22
N TRP A 148 -2.98 -15.63 -1.18
CA TRP A 148 -3.53 -16.98 -1.33
C TRP A 148 -4.28 -17.17 -2.66
N ALA A 149 -4.37 -16.13 -3.51
CA ALA A 149 -5.12 -16.20 -4.76
C ALA A 149 -4.59 -17.26 -5.74
N LEU A 150 -3.31 -17.62 -5.61
CA LEU A 150 -2.68 -18.74 -6.30
C LEU A 150 -2.41 -19.87 -5.30
N ASP A 151 -2.25 -21.10 -5.79
CA ASP A 151 -1.80 -22.25 -4.98
C ASP A 151 -0.34 -22.10 -4.48
N LYS A 152 0.29 -20.94 -4.74
CA LYS A 152 1.61 -20.53 -4.28
C LYS A 152 1.49 -19.32 -3.36
N LYS A 153 2.29 -19.30 -2.29
CA LYS A 153 2.35 -18.15 -1.38
C LYS A 153 3.08 -16.97 -2.03
N LEU A 154 2.36 -15.87 -2.26
CA LEU A 154 2.93 -14.63 -2.80
C LEU A 154 3.57 -13.77 -1.69
N SER A 155 4.62 -14.30 -1.07
CA SER A 155 5.30 -13.63 0.05
C SER A 155 5.91 -12.28 -0.39
N GLY A 156 5.48 -11.20 0.26
CA GLY A 156 5.96 -9.86 -0.04
C GLY A 156 5.14 -9.08 -1.08
N LEU A 157 4.03 -9.64 -1.58
CA LEU A 157 3.15 -8.98 -2.55
C LEU A 157 2.73 -7.56 -2.11
N GLY A 158 2.32 -7.37 -0.86
CA GLY A 158 1.92 -6.04 -0.37
C GLY A 158 3.06 -4.99 -0.38
N ILE A 159 4.28 -5.40 -0.01
CA ILE A 159 5.47 -4.51 -0.06
C ILE A 159 5.78 -4.15 -1.51
N LEU A 160 5.79 -5.15 -2.40
CA LEU A 160 6.08 -4.96 -3.82
C LEU A 160 5.01 -4.08 -4.49
N THR A 161 3.73 -4.31 -4.17
CA THR A 161 2.59 -3.53 -4.67
C THR A 161 2.77 -2.06 -4.32
N LYS A 162 3.00 -1.74 -3.05
CA LYS A 162 3.19 -0.35 -2.63
C LYS A 162 4.45 0.27 -3.24
N ALA A 163 5.57 -0.46 -3.26
CA ALA A 163 6.82 0.05 -3.82
C ALA A 163 6.69 0.43 -5.31
N LEU A 164 6.08 -0.44 -6.12
CA LEU A 164 5.86 -0.15 -7.53
C LEU A 164 4.78 0.92 -7.73
N ALA A 165 3.72 0.93 -6.94
CA ALA A 165 2.72 1.99 -6.99
C ALA A 165 3.32 3.38 -6.79
N LEU A 166 4.23 3.52 -5.81
CA LEU A 166 4.95 4.78 -5.55
C LEU A 166 5.79 5.20 -6.76
N MET A 167 6.44 4.26 -7.44
CA MET A 167 7.21 4.54 -8.66
C MET A 167 6.30 4.90 -9.84
N THR A 168 5.24 4.12 -10.08
CA THR A 168 4.24 4.35 -11.13
C THR A 168 3.66 5.76 -11.01
N MET A 169 3.25 6.16 -9.80
CA MET A 169 2.63 7.46 -9.55
C MET A 169 3.64 8.57 -9.24
N LYS A 170 4.95 8.29 -9.33
CA LYS A 170 6.06 9.24 -9.09
C LYS A 170 5.94 9.94 -7.72
N ILE A 171 5.61 9.16 -6.69
CA ILE A 171 5.35 9.66 -5.33
C ILE A 171 6.65 9.69 -4.54
N GLU A 172 7.09 10.88 -4.17
CA GLU A 172 8.24 11.11 -3.28
C GLU A 172 7.81 11.43 -1.85
N GLN A 173 6.68 12.13 -1.67
CA GLN A 173 6.15 12.48 -0.36
C GLN A 173 4.73 11.95 -0.20
N MET A 174 4.50 11.22 0.88
CA MET A 174 3.24 10.53 1.09
C MET A 174 2.78 10.66 2.54
N TYR A 175 1.60 11.21 2.71
CA TYR A 175 0.85 11.18 3.94
C TYR A 175 0.05 9.89 4.03
N GLY A 176 -0.29 9.47 5.24
CA GLY A 176 -1.23 8.38 5.45
C GLY A 176 -1.81 8.40 6.86
N ALA A 177 -2.83 7.58 7.05
CA ALA A 177 -3.42 7.32 8.35
C ALA A 177 -3.53 5.81 8.58
N THR A 178 -3.32 5.36 9.81
CA THR A 178 -3.49 3.95 10.19
C THR A 178 -3.63 3.82 11.71
N GLN A 179 -4.28 2.76 12.17
CA GLN A 179 -4.27 2.36 13.58
C GLN A 179 -2.87 1.89 13.99
N TRP A 180 -2.52 2.11 15.27
CA TRP A 180 -1.23 1.72 15.84
C TRP A 180 -0.99 0.21 15.87
N ASP A 181 -2.04 -0.60 15.94
CA ASP A 181 -1.98 -2.07 15.94
C ASP A 181 -2.06 -2.68 14.52
N SER A 182 -2.13 -1.82 13.49
CA SER A 182 -2.25 -2.27 12.11
C SER A 182 -1.00 -3.02 11.64
N LYS A 183 -1.23 -4.24 11.11
CA LYS A 183 -0.17 -5.04 10.48
C LYS A 183 0.45 -4.33 9.25
N ALA A 184 -0.25 -3.37 8.64
CA ALA A 184 0.25 -2.60 7.50
C ALA A 184 1.47 -1.72 7.88
N LEU A 185 1.62 -1.36 9.17
CA LEU A 185 2.80 -0.61 9.64
C LEU A 185 4.11 -1.36 9.37
N HIS A 186 4.12 -2.69 9.40
CA HIS A 186 5.31 -3.46 9.02
C HIS A 186 5.70 -3.24 7.55
N ILE A 187 4.73 -3.04 6.65
CA ILE A 187 4.98 -2.77 5.24
C ILE A 187 5.49 -1.34 5.07
N HIS A 188 4.82 -0.37 5.71
CA HIS A 188 5.18 1.04 5.58
C HIS A 188 6.58 1.32 6.13
N LEU A 189 6.89 0.80 7.32
CA LEU A 189 8.20 0.93 7.96
C LEU A 189 9.29 0.10 7.30
N GLN A 190 8.96 -0.88 6.45
CA GLN A 190 9.98 -1.51 5.60
C GLN A 190 10.43 -0.54 4.50
N LEU A 191 9.53 0.31 3.99
CA LEU A 191 9.76 1.18 2.83
C LEU A 191 10.36 2.54 3.20
N ALA A 192 9.96 3.15 4.31
CA ALA A 192 10.44 4.44 4.77
C ALA A 192 10.24 4.63 6.28
N ASP A 193 10.96 5.59 6.85
CA ASP A 193 10.60 6.13 8.16
C ASP A 193 9.29 6.93 8.04
N MET A 194 8.61 7.10 9.16
CA MET A 194 7.30 7.73 9.22
C MET A 194 7.34 8.86 10.25
N GLU A 195 7.47 10.10 9.79
CA GLU A 195 7.30 11.29 10.63
C GLU A 195 5.86 11.36 11.11
N ILE A 196 5.66 11.49 12.41
CA ILE A 196 4.35 11.47 13.05
C ILE A 196 3.74 12.87 12.93
N ALA A 197 2.66 13.00 12.18
CA ALA A 197 1.90 14.24 12.07
C ALA A 197 0.79 14.33 13.13
N SER A 198 0.22 13.20 13.52
CA SER A 198 -0.60 13.05 14.72
C SER A 198 -0.41 11.65 15.31
N ALA A 199 -0.32 11.56 16.63
CA ALA A 199 -0.29 10.29 17.37
C ALA A 199 -1.69 9.86 17.84
N TYR A 200 -2.62 10.82 17.93
CA TYR A 200 -4.02 10.61 18.26
C TYR A 200 -4.89 11.50 17.36
N THR A 201 -5.82 10.90 16.62
CA THR A 201 -6.54 11.55 15.52
C THR A 201 -8.05 11.43 15.71
N PRO A 202 -8.68 12.29 16.54
CA PRO A 202 -10.11 12.18 16.86
C PRO A 202 -11.04 12.39 15.66
N ALA A 203 -10.54 13.00 14.57
CA ALA A 203 -11.28 13.17 13.33
C ALA A 203 -11.34 11.89 12.46
N HIS A 204 -10.55 10.85 12.79
CA HIS A 204 -10.55 9.57 12.09
C HIS A 204 -11.58 8.62 12.73
N THR A 205 -12.01 7.59 11.99
CA THR A 205 -12.98 6.57 12.47
C THR A 205 -12.58 5.96 13.81
N PHE A 206 -11.28 5.75 14.01
CA PHE A 206 -10.71 5.35 15.29
C PHE A 206 -9.79 6.46 15.79
N ALA A 207 -10.12 7.05 16.94
CA ALA A 207 -9.35 8.16 17.49
C ALA A 207 -7.89 7.77 17.79
N ASN A 208 -7.66 6.51 18.22
CA ASN A 208 -6.32 5.95 18.39
C ASN A 208 -5.67 5.52 17.06
N SER A 209 -5.66 6.44 16.09
CA SER A 209 -4.96 6.33 14.81
C SER A 209 -3.86 7.36 14.72
N MET A 210 -2.77 7.01 14.05
CA MET A 210 -1.71 7.93 13.69
C MET A 210 -1.92 8.48 12.28
N THR A 211 -1.55 9.74 12.07
CA THR A 211 -1.23 10.26 10.73
C THR A 211 0.26 10.49 10.62
N TYR A 212 0.80 10.29 9.43
CA TYR A 212 2.23 10.32 9.21
C TYR A 212 2.60 10.88 7.84
N LEU A 213 3.86 11.27 7.70
CA LEU A 213 4.54 11.61 6.46
C LEU A 213 5.74 10.68 6.26
N SER A 214 5.84 10.08 5.07
CA SER A 214 7.01 9.34 4.61
C SER A 214 7.60 9.98 3.37
N ASN A 215 8.93 9.93 3.28
CA ASN A 215 9.68 10.30 2.08
C ASN A 215 10.24 9.04 1.41
N TYR A 216 10.06 8.94 0.10
CA TYR A 216 10.48 7.80 -0.70
C TYR A 216 11.51 8.19 -1.75
N SER A 217 12.38 7.26 -2.09
CA SER A 217 13.30 7.37 -3.22
C SER A 217 13.42 6.02 -3.90
N SER A 218 13.69 6.03 -5.20
CA SER A 218 13.90 4.80 -5.98
C SER A 218 14.95 3.88 -5.33
N ALA A 219 16.09 4.44 -4.89
CA ALA A 219 17.14 3.70 -4.21
C ALA A 219 16.67 3.09 -2.87
N GLY A 220 15.95 3.87 -2.04
CA GLY A 220 15.42 3.39 -0.77
C GLY A 220 14.41 2.26 -0.93
N LEU A 221 13.54 2.36 -1.94
CA LEU A 221 12.56 1.32 -2.27
C LEU A 221 13.25 0.02 -2.74
N LEU A 222 14.29 0.12 -3.58
CA LEU A 222 15.09 -1.05 -3.99
C LEU A 222 15.81 -1.69 -2.79
N THR A 223 16.36 -0.89 -1.87
CA THR A 223 16.93 -1.40 -0.62
C THR A 223 15.88 -2.11 0.23
N ALA A 224 14.66 -1.57 0.32
CA ALA A 224 13.56 -2.20 1.05
C ALA A 224 13.15 -3.56 0.45
N LEU A 225 13.36 -3.76 -0.86
CA LEU A 225 13.12 -5.00 -1.58
C LEU A 225 14.32 -5.97 -1.58
N SER A 226 15.43 -5.64 -0.90
CA SER A 226 16.63 -6.49 -0.81
C SER A 226 16.41 -7.82 -0.07
N GLY A 227 15.31 -7.93 0.69
CA GLY A 227 15.03 -9.08 1.55
C GLY A 227 15.41 -8.89 3.00
N VAL A 228 16.28 -7.91 3.29
CA VAL A 228 16.72 -7.54 4.64
C VAL A 228 15.65 -6.68 5.31
N SER A 229 15.29 -7.02 6.55
CA SER A 229 14.36 -6.22 7.35
C SER A 229 14.97 -4.86 7.68
N ARG A 230 14.19 -3.78 7.55
CA ARG A 230 14.62 -2.46 8.03
C ARG A 230 14.61 -2.43 9.54
N GLU A 231 15.78 -2.20 10.13
CA GLU A 231 15.97 -2.03 11.57
C GLU A 231 16.34 -0.59 11.88
N ALA A 232 15.87 -0.09 13.02
CA ALA A 232 16.30 1.19 13.53
C ALA A 232 17.76 1.07 14.00
N LYS A 233 18.61 2.05 13.68
CA LYS A 233 19.98 2.10 14.18
C LYS A 233 20.08 2.85 15.51
N GLU A 234 19.25 3.87 15.67
CA GLU A 234 19.19 4.77 16.82
C GLU A 234 17.73 5.15 17.07
N TRP A 235 17.32 5.21 18.33
CA TRP A 235 16.00 5.67 18.76
C TRP A 235 16.09 6.20 20.20
N ASP A 236 15.17 7.10 20.57
CA ASP A 236 15.13 7.73 21.88
C ASP A 236 14.21 6.98 22.85
N PHE A 237 13.09 6.46 22.36
CA PHE A 237 12.13 5.70 23.15
C PHE A 237 11.34 4.70 22.30
N LEU A 238 10.62 3.80 22.98
CA LEU A 238 9.73 2.81 22.36
C LEU A 238 8.27 3.23 22.57
N TYR A 239 7.51 3.28 21.48
CA TYR A 239 6.09 3.63 21.47
C TYR A 239 5.24 2.35 21.58
N PRO A 240 4.47 2.14 22.67
CA PRO A 240 3.56 1.00 22.80
C PRO A 240 2.32 1.16 21.90
N ALA A 241 2.07 0.15 21.05
CA ALA A 241 0.96 0.18 20.09
C ALA A 241 -0.44 0.19 20.75
N ASP A 242 -0.55 -0.36 21.96
CA ASP A 242 -1.78 -0.65 22.69
C ASP A 242 -2.11 0.37 23.79
N ASP A 243 -1.36 1.49 23.90
CA ASP A 243 -1.54 2.49 24.95
C ASP A 243 -2.08 3.82 24.39
N GLU A 244 -3.41 3.99 24.47
CA GLU A 244 -4.09 5.22 24.05
C GLU A 244 -3.67 6.44 24.90
N ASN A 245 -3.43 6.26 26.20
CA ASN A 245 -2.99 7.36 27.06
C ASN A 245 -1.57 7.83 26.68
N PHE A 246 -0.69 6.90 26.30
CA PHE A 246 0.61 7.24 25.72
C PHE A 246 0.43 8.03 24.42
N SER A 247 -0.50 7.60 23.57
CA SER A 247 -0.81 8.26 22.30
C SER A 247 -1.27 9.71 22.48
N ILE A 248 -2.15 9.97 23.46
CA ILE A 248 -2.60 11.32 23.82
C ILE A 248 -1.42 12.18 24.33
N LYS A 249 -0.52 11.63 25.15
CA LYS A 249 0.67 12.35 25.63
C LYS A 249 1.65 12.70 24.50
N ILE A 250 1.87 11.79 23.56
CA ILE A 250 2.69 12.08 22.37
C ILE A 250 2.01 13.13 21.49
N GLN A 251 0.69 13.08 21.34
CA GLN A 251 -0.06 14.10 20.60
C GLN A 251 0.14 15.50 21.20
N GLN A 252 0.11 15.64 22.53
CA GLN A 252 0.38 16.92 23.21
C GLN A 252 1.79 17.45 22.93
N ARG A 253 2.79 16.57 22.83
CA ARG A 253 4.16 16.94 22.46
C ARG A 253 4.24 17.44 21.01
N ILE A 254 3.58 16.74 20.09
CA ILE A 254 3.50 17.14 18.67
C ILE A 254 2.81 18.51 18.52
N GLU A 255 1.74 18.77 19.27
CA GLU A 255 1.06 20.08 19.28
C GLU A 255 1.95 21.21 19.80
N GLN A 256 2.90 20.89 20.68
CA GLN A 256 3.97 21.78 21.15
C GLN A 256 5.15 21.88 20.15
N GLN A 257 4.95 21.47 18.89
CA GLN A 257 5.91 21.51 17.79
C GLN A 257 7.09 20.55 17.92
N GLU A 258 7.03 19.55 18.81
CA GLU A 258 8.02 18.49 18.82
C GLU A 258 7.84 17.58 17.60
N ARG A 259 8.93 17.34 16.85
CA ARG A 259 8.90 16.47 15.67
C ARG A 259 9.44 15.10 16.03
N MET A 260 8.78 14.05 15.56
CA MET A 260 9.17 12.67 15.83
C MET A 260 8.93 11.78 14.63
N ALA A 261 9.68 10.69 14.50
CA ALA A 261 9.44 9.67 13.51
C ALA A 261 9.59 8.26 14.06
N LEU A 262 8.81 7.33 13.51
CA LEU A 262 9.10 5.91 13.59
C LEU A 262 10.25 5.59 12.63
N VAL A 263 11.35 5.05 13.16
CA VAL A 263 12.64 4.91 12.43
C VAL A 263 13.06 3.46 12.15
N GLY A 264 12.12 2.54 12.22
CA GLY A 264 12.34 1.12 11.96
C GLY A 264 11.09 0.29 12.16
N ARG A 265 11.15 -1.00 11.80
CA ARG A 265 10.01 -1.91 11.99
C ARG A 265 9.70 -2.13 13.47
N PRO A 266 8.44 -2.47 13.80
CA PRO A 266 8.06 -2.76 15.18
C PRO A 266 8.84 -3.93 15.76
N GLN A 267 9.09 -3.85 17.06
CA GLN A 267 9.75 -4.85 17.88
C GLN A 267 8.73 -5.51 18.81
N GLN A 268 9.06 -6.71 19.30
CA GLN A 268 8.30 -7.39 20.34
C GLN A 268 9.07 -7.29 21.66
N VAL A 269 8.48 -6.63 22.66
CA VAL A 269 9.05 -6.47 24.01
C VAL A 269 8.00 -6.92 25.00
N ASP A 270 8.32 -7.94 25.80
CA ASP A 270 7.40 -8.53 26.79
C ASP A 270 6.01 -8.91 26.23
N GLY A 271 5.99 -9.42 24.99
CA GLY A 271 4.76 -9.81 24.29
C GLY A 271 3.94 -8.64 23.74
N LYS A 272 4.45 -7.41 23.81
CA LYS A 272 3.83 -6.21 23.26
C LYS A 272 4.54 -5.74 22.00
N THR A 273 3.75 -5.22 21.06
CA THR A 273 4.27 -4.53 19.87
C THR A 273 4.65 -3.11 20.24
N VAL A 274 5.92 -2.75 19.99
CA VAL A 274 6.46 -1.42 20.25
C VAL A 274 7.21 -0.88 19.04
N TYR A 275 7.18 0.44 18.85
CA TYR A 275 7.84 1.11 17.71
C TYR A 275 9.04 1.95 18.16
N PRO A 276 10.22 1.82 17.54
CA PRO A 276 11.35 2.70 17.81
C PRO A 276 11.07 4.11 17.30
N VAL A 277 11.11 5.11 18.19
CA VAL A 277 10.86 6.52 17.88
C VAL A 277 12.12 7.34 18.06
N ARG A 278 12.38 8.21 17.09
CA ARG A 278 13.40 9.25 17.17
C ARG A 278 12.72 10.62 17.17
N SER A 279 13.15 11.49 18.06
CA SER A 279 12.73 12.88 18.17
C SER A 279 13.74 13.75 17.41
N PHE A 280 13.26 14.83 16.81
CA PHE A 280 14.08 15.81 16.10
C PHE A 280 13.97 17.15 16.82
N SER A 281 15.11 17.77 17.08
CA SER A 281 15.25 19.15 17.57
C SER A 281 15.22 20.16 16.45
#